data_AF-A0A0Q7WB74-F1
#
_entry.id   AF-A0A0Q7WB74-F1
#
_cell.length_a   1.000
_cell.length_b   1.000
_cell.length_c   1.000
_cell.angle_alpha   90.00
_cell.angle_beta   90.00
_cell.angle_gamma   90.00
#
_symmetry.space_group_name_H-M   'P 1'
#
loop_
_entity.id
_entity.type
_entity.pdbx_description
1 polymer ?
#
loop_
_entity_poly.entity_id
_entity_poly.type
_entity_poly.pdbx_seq_one_letter_code
_entity_poly.pdbx_strand_id
1 'polypeptide(L)'
;MFGKSKEALVRLDVPQSSVGAPLPSLVADEQTLFVCYLLQTYEPDWDGSTIRVVEQDSENEPLAVLKVPFCRAHLFGPPNDEAISGHRLAKLGLEPFSAFEVTNSAWIADLERANRVHPYHHASQYAALRHFIFTFHDSVLEFIAESFEVRQASSPLRDTLRRLVDEL
;
A
#
# COMPACT_ATOMS: atom_id res chain seq x y z
N MET A 1 14.11 10.04 31.62
CA MET A 1 13.76 10.61 30.31
C MET A 1 13.83 9.46 29.30
N PHE A 2 12.73 8.72 29.11
CA PHE A 2 12.69 7.66 28.10
C PHE A 2 12.68 8.35 26.74
N GLY A 3 13.73 8.15 25.94
CA GLY A 3 13.78 8.69 24.59
C GLY A 3 12.58 8.18 23.79
N LYS A 4 11.87 9.07 23.09
CA LYS A 4 10.83 8.63 22.14
C LYS A 4 11.46 7.65 21.18
N SER A 5 10.86 6.46 21.03
CA SER A 5 11.29 5.48 20.05
C SER A 5 11.26 6.10 18.65
N LYS A 6 12.28 5.85 17.83
CA LYS A 6 12.36 6.36 16.46
C LYS A 6 11.51 5.50 15.52
N GLU A 7 11.05 6.11 14.42
CA GLU A 7 10.42 5.37 13.33
C GLU A 7 11.38 4.29 12.80
N ALA A 8 10.83 3.12 12.45
CA ALA A 8 11.56 2.04 11.81
C ALA A 8 10.65 1.24 10.86
N LEU A 9 11.24 0.65 9.82
CA LEU A 9 10.55 -0.17 8.84
C LEU A 9 10.66 -1.66 9.17
N VAL A 10 9.54 -2.36 9.12
CA VAL A 10 9.48 -3.81 9.20
C VAL A 10 8.93 -4.34 7.88
N ARG A 11 9.73 -5.10 7.14
CA ARG A 11 9.34 -5.66 5.84
C ARG A 11 8.13 -6.57 6.01
N LEU A 12 7.13 -6.39 5.15
CA LEU A 12 5.95 -7.26 5.08
C LEU A 12 6.18 -8.34 4.03
N ASP A 13 5.71 -9.54 4.34
CA ASP A 13 5.64 -10.66 3.40
C ASP A 13 4.30 -10.59 2.66
N VAL A 14 4.30 -9.87 1.54
CA VAL A 14 3.15 -9.73 0.63
C VAL A 14 3.60 -10.01 -0.80
N PRO A 15 2.71 -10.47 -1.69
CA PRO A 15 3.05 -10.69 -3.09
C PRO A 15 3.65 -9.44 -3.73
N GLN A 16 4.81 -9.59 -4.36
CA GLN A 16 5.50 -8.48 -5.01
C GLN A 16 4.69 -7.95 -6.19
N SER A 17 4.61 -6.63 -6.32
CA SER A 17 4.03 -5.98 -7.49
C SER A 17 4.92 -6.17 -8.73
N SER A 18 4.30 -6.11 -9.92
CA SER A 18 5.03 -6.10 -11.18
C SER A 18 6.00 -4.91 -11.23
N VAL A 19 7.26 -5.16 -11.57
CA VAL A 19 8.26 -4.09 -11.69
C VAL A 19 8.08 -3.28 -12.97
N GLY A 20 7.40 -3.84 -13.99
CA GLY A 20 7.16 -3.15 -15.26
C GLY A 20 5.83 -2.42 -15.30
N ALA A 21 4.76 -3.07 -14.86
CA ALA A 21 3.40 -2.54 -14.95
C ALA A 21 2.57 -2.98 -13.73
N PRO A 22 2.79 -2.40 -12.55
CA PRO A 22 2.06 -2.79 -11.34
C PRO A 22 0.58 -2.37 -11.37
N LEU A 23 0.25 -1.32 -12.13
CA LEU A 23 -1.10 -0.73 -12.23
C LEU A 23 -1.84 -0.61 -10.88
N PRO A 24 -1.20 -0.05 -9.82
CA PRO A 24 -1.83 0.08 -8.52
C PRO A 24 -3.10 0.93 -8.63
N SER A 25 -4.20 0.40 -8.13
CA SER A 25 -5.53 1.01 -8.23
C SER A 25 -6.24 0.92 -6.88
N LEU A 26 -6.96 1.98 -6.52
CA LEU A 26 -7.64 2.11 -5.23
C LEU A 26 -9.15 2.27 -5.46
N VAL A 27 -9.94 1.62 -4.60
CA VAL A 27 -11.38 1.83 -4.45
C VAL A 27 -11.63 2.07 -2.97
N ALA A 28 -12.21 3.21 -2.61
CA ALA A 28 -12.32 3.60 -1.21
C ALA A 28 -13.60 4.38 -0.91
N ASP A 29 -14.10 4.18 0.31
CA ASP A 29 -15.08 5.04 0.98
C ASP A 29 -14.59 5.41 2.40
N GLU A 30 -15.48 5.88 3.28
CA GLU A 30 -15.10 6.23 4.66
C GLU A 30 -14.72 5.03 5.53
N GLN A 31 -15.15 3.81 5.16
CA GLN A 31 -14.96 2.62 5.99
C GLN A 31 -13.89 1.70 5.43
N THR A 32 -13.87 1.48 4.12
CA THR A 32 -13.04 0.46 3.49
C THR A 32 -12.15 1.06 2.42
N LEU A 33 -10.88 0.68 2.45
CA LEU A 33 -9.96 0.86 1.34
C LEU A 33 -9.67 -0.51 0.72
N PHE A 34 -9.96 -0.64 -0.57
CA PHE A 34 -9.43 -1.70 -1.40
C PHE A 34 -8.25 -1.20 -2.22
N VAL A 35 -7.22 -2.03 -2.32
CA VAL A 35 -6.06 -1.79 -3.17
C VAL A 35 -5.88 -3.01 -4.05
N CYS A 36 -5.67 -2.82 -5.35
CA CYS A 36 -5.28 -3.91 -6.23
C CYS A 36 -4.07 -3.52 -7.08
N TYR A 37 -3.20 -4.48 -7.31
CA TYR A 37 -2.03 -4.32 -8.17
C TYR A 37 -1.67 -5.66 -8.83
N LEU A 38 -1.10 -5.58 -10.02
CA LEU A 38 -0.62 -6.75 -10.77
C LEU A 38 0.64 -7.31 -10.12
N LEU A 39 0.72 -8.64 -10.06
CA LEU A 39 1.86 -9.34 -9.49
C LEU A 39 3.00 -9.46 -10.49
N GLN A 40 4.22 -9.52 -9.96
CA GLN A 40 5.36 -9.89 -10.79
C GLN A 40 5.19 -11.34 -11.28
N THR A 41 5.18 -11.52 -12.59
CA THR A 41 5.29 -12.83 -13.23
C THR A 41 6.68 -13.01 -13.82
N TYR A 42 7.20 -14.22 -13.75
CA TYR A 42 8.43 -14.60 -14.42
C TYR A 42 8.08 -15.70 -15.42
N GLU A 43 8.35 -15.44 -16.70
CA GLU A 43 8.38 -16.49 -17.71
C GLU A 43 9.78 -17.13 -17.63
N PRO A 44 9.90 -18.39 -17.19
CA PRO A 44 11.21 -18.99 -16.88
C PRO A 44 12.19 -19.02 -18.06
N ASP A 45 11.65 -19.07 -19.28
CA ASP A 45 12.41 -19.19 -20.52
C ASP A 45 12.44 -17.87 -21.33
N TRP A 46 12.06 -16.74 -20.73
CA TRP A 46 12.05 -15.46 -21.43
C TRP A 46 13.48 -14.93 -21.63
N ASP A 47 13.86 -14.78 -22.90
CA ASP A 47 15.19 -14.35 -23.33
C ASP A 47 15.32 -12.82 -23.52
N GLY A 48 14.27 -12.07 -23.18
CA GLY A 48 14.22 -10.62 -23.33
C GLY A 48 13.94 -10.12 -24.75
N SER A 49 13.66 -11.01 -25.72
CA SER A 49 13.42 -10.64 -27.12
C SER A 49 12.00 -10.11 -27.41
N THR A 50 11.07 -10.29 -26.48
CA THR A 50 9.67 -9.89 -26.62
C THR A 50 9.24 -8.99 -25.46
N ILE A 51 8.38 -8.01 -25.74
CA ILE A 51 7.77 -7.15 -24.71
C ILE A 51 6.30 -7.53 -24.61
N ARG A 52 5.86 -7.94 -23.41
CA ARG A 52 4.44 -8.12 -23.10
C ARG A 52 3.88 -6.83 -22.52
N VAL A 53 2.99 -6.19 -23.27
CA VAL A 53 2.24 -5.03 -22.77
C VAL A 53 1.05 -5.54 -21.98
N VAL A 54 0.96 -5.15 -20.71
CA VAL A 54 -0.15 -5.51 -19.83
C VAL A 54 -0.95 -4.25 -19.53
N GLU A 55 -2.26 -4.34 -19.76
CA GLU A 55 -3.23 -3.26 -19.56
C GLU A 55 -4.32 -3.71 -18.58
N GLN A 56 -5.25 -2.81 -18.25
CA GLN A 56 -6.31 -3.12 -17.29
C GLN A 56 -7.27 -4.23 -17.76
N ASP A 57 -7.38 -4.41 -19.07
CA ASP A 57 -8.29 -5.37 -19.71
C ASP A 57 -7.58 -6.67 -20.13
N SER A 58 -6.27 -6.80 -19.84
CA SER A 58 -5.52 -8.02 -20.10
C SER A 58 -6.10 -9.20 -19.30
N GLU A 59 -6.32 -10.32 -19.99
CA GLU A 59 -6.96 -11.49 -19.40
C GLU A 59 -5.98 -12.29 -18.53
N ASN A 60 -6.54 -12.95 -17.50
CA ASN A 60 -5.83 -13.90 -16.63
C ASN A 60 -4.58 -13.36 -15.93
N GLU A 61 -4.45 -12.03 -15.77
CA GLU A 61 -3.32 -11.46 -15.05
C GLU A 61 -3.41 -11.77 -13.54
N PRO A 62 -2.34 -12.31 -12.93
CA PRO A 62 -2.30 -12.49 -11.49
C PRO A 62 -2.21 -11.13 -10.80
N LEU A 63 -3.06 -10.93 -9.81
CA LEU A 63 -3.16 -9.68 -9.06
C LEU A 63 -3.32 -9.95 -7.57
N ALA A 64 -2.83 -9.02 -6.75
CA ALA A 64 -3.20 -8.94 -5.33
C ALA A 64 -4.40 -8.01 -5.17
N VAL A 65 -5.29 -8.37 -4.25
CA VAL A 65 -6.32 -7.50 -3.71
C VAL A 65 -6.11 -7.40 -2.21
N LEU A 66 -5.94 -6.18 -1.72
CA LEU A 66 -5.93 -5.85 -0.31
C LEU A 66 -7.32 -5.35 0.08
N LYS A 67 -7.83 -5.85 1.20
CA LYS A 67 -8.98 -5.27 1.90
C LYS A 67 -8.51 -4.66 3.20
N VAL A 68 -8.72 -3.36 3.36
CA VAL A 68 -8.31 -2.57 4.52
C VAL A 68 -9.56 -2.05 5.21
N PRO A 69 -10.12 -2.79 6.20
CA PRO A 69 -11.27 -2.32 6.95
C PRO A 69 -10.89 -1.19 7.91
N PHE A 70 -11.80 -0.25 8.08
CA PHE A 70 -11.67 0.95 8.92
C PHE A 70 -10.40 1.77 8.64
N CYS A 71 -10.08 1.96 7.36
CA CYS A 71 -8.94 2.74 6.92
C CYS A 71 -9.08 4.21 7.36
N ARG A 72 -8.24 4.64 8.30
CA ARG A 72 -8.32 5.98 8.91
C ARG A 72 -7.77 7.09 8.03
N ALA A 73 -6.77 6.78 7.23
CA ALA A 73 -6.12 7.73 6.32
C ALA A 73 -5.33 6.94 5.28
N HIS A 74 -5.25 7.46 4.06
CA HIS A 74 -4.36 6.96 3.03
C HIS A 74 -3.78 8.11 2.21
N LEU A 75 -2.60 7.90 1.64
CA LEU A 75 -1.92 8.78 0.71
C LEU A 75 -1.44 7.94 -0.46
N PHE A 76 -1.74 8.36 -1.69
CA PHE A 76 -1.33 7.66 -2.89
C PHE A 76 -0.81 8.65 -3.93
N GLY A 77 0.42 8.45 -4.39
CA GLY A 77 1.06 9.35 -5.34
C GLY A 77 2.60 9.25 -5.32
N PRO A 78 3.34 10.30 -5.70
CA PRO A 78 4.80 10.26 -5.78
C PRO A 78 5.46 10.02 -4.40
N PRO A 79 6.73 9.59 -4.37
CA PRO A 79 7.67 9.45 -5.49
C PRO A 79 7.47 8.16 -6.31
N ASN A 80 8.12 8.11 -7.48
CA ASN A 80 8.36 6.85 -8.20
C ASN A 80 9.60 6.14 -7.64
N ASP A 81 9.92 4.97 -8.18
CA ASP A 81 11.07 4.16 -7.77
C ASP A 81 12.42 4.87 -7.98
N GLU A 82 12.61 5.59 -9.09
CA GLU A 82 13.82 6.38 -9.37
C GLU A 82 14.04 7.51 -8.36
N ALA A 83 12.95 8.10 -7.85
CA ALA A 83 12.96 9.16 -6.86
C ALA A 83 12.71 8.69 -5.42
N ILE A 84 12.69 7.36 -5.17
CA ILE A 84 12.34 6.80 -3.86
C ILE A 84 13.26 7.27 -2.74
N SER A 85 14.52 7.59 -3.08
CA SER A 85 15.51 8.15 -2.15
C SER A 85 15.12 9.52 -1.58
N GLY A 86 14.21 10.24 -2.23
CA GLY A 86 13.62 11.49 -1.76
C GLY A 86 12.49 11.30 -0.75
N HIS A 87 11.96 10.07 -0.57
CA HIS A 87 10.92 9.80 0.41
C HIS A 87 11.42 10.00 1.84
N ARG A 88 10.58 10.49 2.75
CA ARG A 88 10.98 10.76 4.16
C ARG A 88 11.52 9.51 4.88
N LEU A 89 10.99 8.33 4.51
CA LEU A 89 11.36 7.03 5.09
C LEU A 89 12.55 6.37 4.37
N ALA A 90 13.09 6.94 3.29
CA ALA A 90 14.19 6.36 2.51
C ALA A 90 15.41 6.02 3.36
N LYS A 91 15.77 6.93 4.29
CA LYS A 91 16.91 6.74 5.21
C LYS A 91 16.73 5.61 6.22
N LEU A 92 15.52 5.05 6.33
CA LEU A 92 15.19 3.93 7.19
C LEU A 92 15.22 2.58 6.44
N GLY A 93 15.65 2.56 5.18
CA GLY A 93 15.72 1.37 4.35
C GLY A 93 14.45 1.12 3.52
N LEU A 94 13.74 2.18 3.10
CA LEU A 94 12.62 2.03 2.17
C LEU A 94 13.17 1.64 0.80
N GLU A 95 12.64 0.54 0.26
CA GLU A 95 13.03 -0.01 -1.04
C GLU A 95 11.87 0.09 -2.03
N PRO A 96 12.13 0.16 -3.34
CA PRO A 96 11.09 0.07 -4.37
C PRO A 96 10.48 -1.35 -4.42
N PHE A 97 9.29 -1.48 -5.03
CA PHE A 97 8.57 -2.75 -5.22
C PHE A 97 8.38 -3.59 -3.94
N SER A 98 8.20 -2.90 -2.82
CA SER A 98 8.28 -3.47 -1.49
C SER A 98 7.15 -2.96 -0.60
N ALA A 99 6.86 -3.68 0.48
CA ALA A 99 5.88 -3.28 1.47
C ALA A 99 6.47 -3.38 2.89
N PHE A 100 6.10 -2.43 3.74
CA PHE A 100 6.58 -2.32 5.10
C PHE A 100 5.48 -1.85 6.05
N GLU A 101 5.59 -2.26 7.31
CA GLU A 101 4.98 -1.56 8.43
C GLU A 101 5.97 -0.51 8.97
N VAL A 102 5.47 0.70 9.20
CA VAL A 102 6.22 1.80 9.82
C VAL A 102 5.90 1.81 11.31
N THR A 103 6.80 1.23 12.09
CA THR A 103 6.68 1.21 13.56
C THR A 103 7.01 2.58 14.15
N ASN A 104 6.41 2.91 15.29
CA ASN A 104 6.53 4.23 15.94
C ASN A 104 6.15 5.41 15.02
N SER A 105 5.15 5.20 14.15
CA SER A 105 4.74 6.12 13.08
C SER A 105 4.52 7.56 13.57
N ALA A 106 5.26 8.49 12.98
CA ALA A 106 5.06 9.92 13.19
C ALA A 106 3.69 10.38 12.66
N TRP A 107 3.21 9.75 11.58
CA TRP A 107 1.92 10.11 10.97
C TRP A 107 0.74 9.78 11.89
N ILE A 108 0.76 8.63 12.58
CA ILE A 108 -0.25 8.30 13.60
C ILE A 108 -0.21 9.31 14.75
N ALA A 109 1.00 9.69 15.20
CA ALA A 109 1.17 10.67 16.27
C ALA A 109 0.71 12.09 15.86
N ASP A 110 0.75 12.41 14.56
CA ASP A 110 0.24 13.68 14.03
C ASP A 110 -1.29 13.65 13.89
N LEU A 111 -1.87 12.53 13.43
CA LEU A 111 -3.33 12.33 13.39
C LEU A 111 -3.96 12.42 14.79
N GLU A 112 -3.35 11.76 15.79
CA GLU A 112 -3.80 11.85 17.18
C GLU A 112 -3.75 13.29 17.69
N ARG A 113 -2.66 14.00 17.42
CA ARG A 113 -2.48 15.39 17.86
C ARG A 113 -3.49 16.33 17.23
N ALA A 114 -3.75 16.19 15.93
CA ALA A 114 -4.71 17.02 15.20
C ALA A 114 -6.14 16.88 15.78
N ASN A 115 -6.51 15.69 16.25
CA ASN A 115 -7.85 15.41 16.78
C ASN A 115 -8.06 15.81 18.25
N ARG A 116 -7.02 16.27 18.96
CA ARG A 116 -7.12 16.68 20.38
C ARG A 116 -8.07 17.85 20.64
N VAL A 117 -8.44 18.61 19.61
CA VAL A 117 -9.43 19.68 19.72
C VAL A 117 -10.84 19.16 20.02
N HIS A 118 -11.09 17.87 19.82
CA HIS A 118 -12.37 17.25 20.10
C HIS A 118 -12.58 17.06 21.63
N PRO A 119 -13.70 17.50 22.21
CA PRO A 119 -13.96 17.43 23.65
C PRO A 119 -13.90 16.01 24.25
N TYR A 120 -14.13 14.99 23.42
CA TYR A 120 -14.10 13.57 23.81
C TYR A 120 -12.88 12.83 23.23
N HIS A 121 -11.78 13.53 23.01
CA HIS A 121 -10.55 12.92 22.52
C HIS A 121 -10.03 11.86 23.50
N HIS A 122 -9.79 10.65 22.98
CA HIS A 122 -9.16 9.57 23.72
C HIS A 122 -7.98 9.02 22.93
N ALA A 123 -6.76 9.27 23.41
CA ALA A 123 -5.53 8.81 22.76
C ALA A 123 -5.48 7.27 22.58
N SER A 124 -6.19 6.51 23.43
CA SER A 124 -6.30 5.05 23.31
C SER A 124 -6.93 4.59 21.98
N GLN A 125 -7.73 5.43 21.32
CA GLN A 125 -8.32 5.10 20.00
C GLN A 125 -7.26 4.97 18.89
N TYR A 126 -6.06 5.51 19.10
CA TYR A 126 -4.94 5.44 18.15
C TYR A 126 -3.97 4.30 18.46
N ALA A 127 -4.14 3.61 19.59
CA ALA A 127 -3.18 2.61 20.07
C ALA A 127 -3.16 1.33 19.22
N ALA A 128 -4.29 0.98 18.60
CA ALA A 128 -4.40 -0.18 17.70
C ALA A 128 -4.02 0.15 16.25
N LEU A 129 -3.85 1.43 15.92
CA LEU A 129 -3.54 1.84 14.55
C LEU A 129 -2.11 1.48 14.19
N ARG A 130 -1.95 1.01 12.97
CA ARG A 130 -0.68 0.66 12.33
C ARG A 130 -0.56 1.46 11.05
N HIS A 131 0.66 1.69 10.63
CA HIS A 131 0.98 2.46 9.44
C HIS A 131 1.69 1.54 8.45
N PHE A 132 1.13 1.40 7.26
CA PHE A 132 1.64 0.55 6.20
C PHE A 132 2.05 1.38 4.99
N ILE A 133 3.12 0.98 4.31
CA ILE A 133 3.63 1.61 3.10
C ILE A 133 3.91 0.53 2.05
N PHE A 134 3.46 0.80 0.81
CA PHE A 134 3.68 -0.01 -0.39
C PHE A 134 4.34 0.88 -1.45
N THR A 135 5.42 0.41 -2.04
CA THR A 135 6.16 1.11 -3.09
C THR A 135 5.95 0.40 -4.42
N PHE A 136 5.50 1.15 -5.42
CA PHE A 136 5.29 0.69 -6.80
C PHE A 136 6.27 1.40 -7.74
N HIS A 137 6.14 1.16 -9.04
CA HIS A 137 6.95 1.81 -10.07
C HIS A 137 6.79 3.33 -10.02
N ASP A 138 5.58 3.86 -10.24
CA ASP A 138 5.37 5.31 -10.35
C ASP A 138 4.87 6.00 -9.07
N SER A 139 4.57 5.21 -8.03
CA SER A 139 3.87 5.72 -6.86
C SER A 139 4.17 4.94 -5.58
N VAL A 140 3.90 5.60 -4.47
CA VAL A 140 3.86 5.06 -3.12
C VAL A 140 2.44 5.17 -2.59
N LEU A 141 2.00 4.11 -1.93
CA LEU A 141 0.79 4.09 -1.11
C LEU A 141 1.18 3.98 0.36
N GLU A 142 0.78 4.97 1.17
CA GLU A 142 0.81 4.87 2.63
C GLU A 142 -0.65 4.79 3.15
N PHE A 143 -0.94 3.95 4.14
CA PHE A 143 -2.26 3.94 4.80
C PHE A 143 -2.19 3.58 6.29
N ILE A 144 -3.19 4.03 7.05
CA ILE A 144 -3.33 3.80 8.48
C ILE A 144 -4.60 3.00 8.77
N ALA A 145 -4.43 1.82 9.35
CA ALA A 145 -5.51 0.91 9.73
C ALA A 145 -5.04 -0.02 10.86
N GLU A 146 -5.95 -0.78 11.46
CA GLU A 146 -5.57 -1.78 12.47
C GLU A 146 -4.98 -3.05 11.83
N SER A 147 -5.46 -3.39 10.63
CA SER A 147 -5.00 -4.54 9.84
C SER A 147 -5.42 -4.40 8.39
N PHE A 148 -4.94 -5.30 7.55
CA PHE A 148 -5.44 -5.53 6.21
C PHE A 148 -5.32 -7.01 5.87
N GLU A 149 -6.13 -7.46 4.93
CA GLU A 149 -6.09 -8.81 4.38
C GLU A 149 -5.58 -8.77 2.94
N VAL A 150 -4.83 -9.79 2.53
CA VAL A 150 -4.36 -9.95 1.15
C VAL A 150 -4.93 -11.23 0.57
N ARG A 151 -5.52 -11.13 -0.62
CA ARG A 151 -5.86 -12.29 -1.45
C ARG A 151 -5.25 -12.14 -2.83
N GLN A 152 -4.89 -13.27 -3.43
CA GLN A 152 -4.48 -13.33 -4.83
C GLN A 152 -5.69 -13.71 -5.69
N ALA A 153 -5.75 -13.17 -6.90
CA ALA A 153 -6.76 -13.51 -7.90
C ALA A 153 -6.13 -13.50 -9.30
N SER A 154 -6.88 -13.98 -10.29
CA SER A 154 -6.52 -13.87 -11.70
C SER A 154 -7.76 -13.45 -12.47
N SER A 155 -7.69 -12.28 -13.11
CA SER A 155 -8.75 -11.70 -13.94
C SER A 155 -8.25 -10.38 -14.54
N PRO A 156 -8.96 -9.81 -15.53
CA PRO A 156 -8.77 -8.41 -15.88
C PRO A 156 -8.85 -7.51 -14.63
N LEU A 157 -7.92 -6.56 -14.51
CA LEU A 157 -7.88 -5.60 -13.42
C LEU A 157 -9.18 -4.79 -13.36
N ARG A 158 -9.71 -4.40 -14.54
CA ARG A 158 -10.95 -3.63 -14.64
C ARG A 158 -12.15 -4.36 -14.02
N ASP A 159 -12.27 -5.67 -14.24
CA ASP A 159 -13.37 -6.45 -13.70
C ASP A 159 -13.23 -6.69 -12.19
N THR A 160 -12.00 -6.80 -11.68
CA THR A 160 -11.75 -6.76 -10.23
C THR A 160 -12.18 -5.42 -9.65
N LEU A 161 -11.82 -4.30 -10.26
CA LEU A 161 -12.22 -2.98 -9.77
C LEU A 161 -13.74 -2.81 -9.71
N ARG A 162 -14.47 -3.27 -10.73
CA ARG A 162 -15.95 -3.25 -10.71
C ARG A 162 -16.52 -4.04 -9.53
N ARG A 163 -16.03 -5.25 -9.31
CA ARG A 163 -16.46 -6.08 -8.17
C ARG A 163 -16.14 -5.41 -6.83
N LEU A 164 -14.99 -4.75 -6.69
CA LEU A 164 -14.62 -4.06 -5.46
C LEU A 164 -15.53 -2.85 -5.19
N VAL A 165 -15.97 -2.14 -6.23
CA VAL A 165 -16.98 -1.08 -6.09
C VAL A 165 -18.31 -1.63 -5.61
N ASP A 166 -18.72 -2.81 -6.09
CA ASP A 166 -19.95 -3.49 -5.64
C ASP A 166 -19.82 -4.07 -4.21
N GLU A 167 -18.59 -4.22 -3.69
CA GLU A 167 -18.27 -4.70 -2.34
C GLU A 167 -18.13 -3.60 -1.28
N LEU A 168 -18.12 -2.30 -1.68
CA LEU A 168 -18.18 -1.17 -0.75
C LEU A 168 -19.51 -1.15 0.00
#